data_AF-E3QKS4-F1
#
_entry.id   AF-E3QKS4-F1
#
_cell.length_a   1.000
_cell.length_b   1.000
_cell.length_c   1.000
_cell.angle_alpha   90.00
_cell.angle_beta   90.00
_cell.angle_gamma   90.00
#
_symmetry.space_group_name_H-M   'P 1'
#
loop_
_entity.id
_entity.type
_entity.pdbx_description
1 polymer ?
#
loop_
_entity_poly.entity_id
_entity_poly.type
_entity_poly.pdbx_seq_one_letter_code
_entity_poly.pdbx_strand_id
1 'polypeptide(L)'
;MLGAVHCSFRREITAYAPYEMWSRVLSWDRKWLYIVTHFVPKGTARPTEWLDPKFGTARVRRGPGAPGTTDSKEWEKKIYATGVSKYVFKIGRLTVHPAVALEESELLPHRPDGGWQGGPNGVGDEDLDLSDVADDGAWDWRMVEKRRREGMKYAARFASMDDLHGWLDGADGGDGSALAKFGG
;
A
#
# COMPACT_ATOMS: atom_id res chain seq x y z
N MET A 1 -11.05 -2.93 -9.75
CA MET A 1 -10.75 -4.37 -10.02
C MET A 1 -9.42 -4.73 -9.40
N LEU A 2 -9.28 -5.93 -8.84
CA LEU A 2 -8.02 -6.45 -8.31
C LEU A 2 -7.15 -6.96 -9.46
N GLY A 3 -5.88 -6.54 -9.50
CA GLY A 3 -4.91 -6.93 -10.54
C GLY A 3 -3.88 -7.95 -10.06
N ALA A 4 -3.40 -7.81 -8.83
CA ALA A 4 -2.45 -8.75 -8.24
C ALA A 4 -2.50 -8.69 -6.71
N VAL A 5 -2.06 -9.78 -6.06
CA VAL A 5 -1.85 -9.85 -4.61
C VAL A 5 -0.52 -10.53 -4.31
N HIS A 6 0.10 -10.11 -3.23
CA HIS A 6 1.23 -10.79 -2.61
C HIS A 6 0.99 -10.85 -1.10
N CYS A 7 1.36 -11.94 -0.45
CA CYS A 7 1.30 -12.05 1.00
C CYS A 7 2.54 -12.77 1.53
N SER A 8 3.16 -12.18 2.55
CA SER A 8 4.25 -12.80 3.28
C SER A 8 3.78 -13.13 4.69
N PHE A 9 3.92 -14.41 5.07
CA PHE A 9 3.57 -14.92 6.39
C PHE A 9 4.82 -14.96 7.27
N ARG A 10 4.72 -14.39 8.47
CA ARG A 10 5.80 -14.33 9.46
C ARG A 10 5.57 -15.30 10.62
N ARG A 11 4.31 -15.53 10.96
CA ARG A 11 3.90 -16.36 12.10
C ARG A 11 2.60 -17.07 11.77
N GLU A 12 2.42 -18.25 12.34
CA GLU A 12 1.19 -19.02 12.22
C GLU A 12 0.01 -18.33 12.93
N ILE A 13 -1.16 -18.41 12.30
CA ILE A 13 -2.45 -18.12 12.93
C ILE A 13 -3.15 -19.48 13.12
N THR A 14 -3.34 -19.91 14.37
CA THR A 14 -3.96 -21.21 14.66
C THR A 14 -5.45 -21.22 14.32
N ALA A 15 -6.03 -22.41 14.18
CA ALA A 15 -7.45 -22.57 13.90
C ALA A 15 -8.32 -21.83 14.92
N TYR A 16 -9.31 -21.07 14.43
CA TYR A 16 -10.22 -20.25 15.22
C TYR A 16 -9.57 -19.11 16.04
N ALA A 17 -8.27 -18.84 15.85
CA ALA A 17 -7.63 -17.70 16.50
C ALA A 17 -8.18 -16.37 15.95
N PRO A 18 -8.66 -15.46 16.83
CA PRO A 18 -9.14 -14.17 16.39
C PRO A 18 -7.97 -13.25 15.98
N TYR A 19 -8.11 -12.61 14.82
CA TYR A 19 -7.16 -11.62 14.33
C TYR A 19 -7.89 -10.37 13.79
N GLU A 20 -7.13 -9.31 13.58
CA GLU A 20 -7.57 -8.08 12.94
C GLU A 20 -6.75 -7.82 11.67
N MET A 21 -7.39 -7.18 10.69
CA MET A 21 -6.76 -6.70 9.47
C MET A 21 -6.67 -5.18 9.50
N TRP A 22 -5.48 -4.68 9.27
CA TRP A 22 -5.20 -3.24 9.22
C TRP A 22 -4.70 -2.89 7.83
N SER A 23 -5.60 -2.31 7.04
CA SER A 23 -5.35 -1.91 5.65
C SER A 23 -5.20 -0.41 5.53
N ARG A 24 -4.25 0.03 4.69
CA ARG A 24 -4.11 1.43 4.29
C ARG A 24 -3.64 1.51 2.85
N VAL A 25 -3.89 2.65 2.21
CA VAL A 25 -3.21 2.98 0.95
C VAL A 25 -1.70 2.97 1.20
N LEU A 26 -1.00 2.13 0.45
CA LEU A 26 0.44 2.08 0.44
C LEU A 26 0.98 3.19 -0.45
N SER A 27 0.49 3.25 -1.69
CA SER A 27 0.87 4.23 -2.71
C SER A 27 -0.02 4.08 -3.95
N TRP A 28 0.24 4.89 -4.99
CA TRP A 28 -0.31 4.74 -6.32
C TRP A 28 0.68 5.21 -7.40
N ASP A 29 0.52 4.63 -8.59
CA ASP A 29 1.13 5.08 -9.84
C ASP A 29 0.03 5.55 -10.82
N ARG A 30 0.37 5.72 -12.11
CA ARG A 30 -0.55 6.15 -13.17
C ARG A 30 -1.80 5.28 -13.32
N LYS A 31 -1.70 3.98 -13.02
CA LYS A 31 -2.70 2.95 -13.34
C LYS A 31 -3.21 2.25 -12.09
N TRP A 32 -2.36 2.06 -11.09
CA TRP A 32 -2.58 1.15 -9.99
C TRP A 32 -2.58 1.86 -8.64
N LEU A 33 -3.59 1.54 -7.83
CA LEU A 33 -3.62 1.81 -6.39
C LEU A 33 -3.09 0.58 -5.65
N TYR A 34 -2.16 0.78 -4.73
CA TYR A 34 -1.61 -0.28 -3.89
C TYR A 34 -2.12 -0.13 -2.46
N ILE A 35 -2.65 -1.22 -1.90
CA ILE A 35 -3.10 -1.30 -0.51
C ILE A 35 -2.20 -2.29 0.22
N VAL A 36 -1.62 -1.87 1.34
CA VAL A 36 -0.92 -2.75 2.26
C VAL A 36 -1.86 -3.14 3.40
N THR A 37 -1.85 -4.42 3.75
CA THR A 37 -2.68 -5.00 4.80
C THR A 37 -1.82 -5.79 5.77
N HIS A 38 -1.95 -5.51 7.06
CA HIS A 38 -1.26 -6.26 8.11
C HIS A 38 -2.27 -7.09 8.90
N PHE A 39 -1.91 -8.34 9.14
CA PHE A 39 -2.67 -9.27 9.98
C PHE A 39 -2.04 -9.29 11.35
N VAL A 40 -2.80 -8.98 12.39
CA VAL A 40 -2.32 -8.84 13.78
C VAL A 40 -3.28 -9.50 14.76
N PRO A 41 -2.85 -9.89 15.97
CA PRO A 41 -3.74 -10.35 17.01
C PRO A 41 -4.87 -9.36 17.27
N LYS A 42 -6.07 -9.86 17.55
CA LYS A 42 -7.21 -9.02 17.90
C LYS A 42 -6.87 -8.10 19.09
N GLY A 43 -7.20 -6.81 18.97
CA GLY A 43 -6.92 -5.78 19.95
C GLY A 43 -5.50 -5.23 19.92
N THR A 44 -4.66 -5.60 18.95
CA THR A 44 -3.29 -5.04 18.79
C THR A 44 -3.32 -3.55 18.51
N ALA A 45 -4.23 -3.10 17.65
CA ALA A 45 -4.38 -1.71 17.27
C ALA A 45 -5.81 -1.25 17.50
N ARG A 46 -5.99 0.07 17.69
CA ARG A 46 -7.30 0.73 17.77
C ARG A 46 -7.20 2.07 17.06
N PRO A 47 -8.21 2.47 16.29
CA PRO A 47 -8.14 3.72 15.58
C PRO A 47 -8.29 4.87 16.58
N THR A 48 -7.83 6.06 16.18
CA THR A 48 -8.01 7.29 16.95
C THR A 48 -9.45 7.79 16.85
N GLU A 49 -10.14 7.47 15.75
CA GLU A 49 -11.53 7.81 15.50
C GLU A 49 -12.17 6.78 14.54
N TRP A 50 -13.50 6.76 14.51
CA TRP A 50 -14.26 6.00 13.52
C TRP A 50 -15.02 6.99 12.64
N LEU A 51 -14.83 6.90 11.32
CA LEU A 51 -15.47 7.81 10.36
C LEU A 51 -16.95 7.46 10.13
N ASP A 52 -17.34 6.19 10.28
CA ASP A 52 -18.75 5.79 10.18
C ASP A 52 -19.44 6.00 11.54
N PRO A 53 -20.51 6.85 11.59
CA PRO A 53 -21.25 7.14 12.82
C PRO A 53 -21.77 5.90 13.55
N LYS A 54 -21.99 4.78 12.85
CA LYS A 54 -22.42 3.50 13.44
C LYS A 54 -21.41 2.95 14.44
N PHE A 55 -20.14 3.32 14.31
CA PHE A 55 -19.08 2.95 15.24
C PHE A 55 -18.75 4.05 16.24
N GLY A 56 -19.58 5.09 16.38
CA GLY A 56 -19.34 6.21 17.31
C GLY A 56 -19.22 5.81 18.79
N THR A 57 -19.74 4.64 19.17
CA THR A 57 -19.59 4.07 20.53
C THR A 57 -18.42 3.08 20.66
N ALA A 58 -17.78 2.72 19.54
CA ALA A 58 -16.69 1.77 19.54
C ALA A 58 -15.45 2.37 20.23
N ARG A 59 -14.66 1.51 20.86
CA ARG A 59 -13.47 1.95 21.60
C ARG A 59 -12.42 2.48 20.64
N VAL A 60 -12.03 3.74 20.84
CA VAL A 60 -10.89 4.37 20.18
C VAL A 60 -9.68 4.43 21.12
N ARG A 61 -8.48 4.63 20.57
CA ARG A 61 -7.29 4.92 21.38
C ARG A 61 -7.38 6.38 21.86
N ARG A 62 -7.34 6.61 23.18
CA ARG A 62 -7.34 7.97 23.77
C ARG A 62 -5.90 8.45 24.00
N GLY A 63 -5.55 9.59 23.41
CA GLY A 63 -4.30 10.32 23.63
C GLY A 63 -3.09 9.84 22.79
N PRO A 64 -2.08 10.71 22.60
CA PRO A 64 -0.79 10.29 22.07
C PRO A 64 -0.10 9.39 23.10
N GLY A 65 0.02 8.08 22.81
CA GLY A 65 0.87 7.17 23.61
C GLY A 65 0.21 6.32 24.73
N ALA A 66 -1.11 6.16 24.80
CA ALA A 66 -1.72 5.19 25.74
C ALA A 66 -1.53 3.71 25.29
N PRO A 67 -1.46 2.74 26.22
CA PRO A 67 -0.29 1.88 26.45
C PRO A 67 -0.19 0.72 25.46
N GLY A 68 0.87 0.76 24.68
CA GLY A 68 1.25 -0.30 23.75
C GLY A 68 2.59 0.04 23.11
N THR A 69 3.62 0.18 23.96
CA THR A 69 5.05 0.24 23.63
C THR A 69 5.39 1.02 22.35
N THR A 70 5.98 2.21 22.51
CA THR A 70 6.68 2.99 21.48
C THR A 70 7.92 2.26 20.93
N ASP A 71 7.86 0.94 20.81
CA ASP A 71 8.90 0.10 20.24
C ASP A 71 8.33 -0.56 18.98
N SER A 72 8.77 -0.06 17.83
CA SER A 72 8.43 -0.60 16.52
C SER A 72 8.77 -2.08 16.41
N LYS A 73 9.78 -2.57 17.14
CA LYS A 73 10.15 -3.99 17.16
C LYS A 73 9.10 -4.86 17.85
N GLU A 74 8.48 -4.36 18.90
CA GLU A 74 7.39 -5.08 19.59
C GLU A 74 6.14 -5.20 18.71
N TRP A 75 5.87 -4.17 17.91
CA TRP A 75 4.81 -4.22 16.90
C TRP A 75 5.13 -5.20 15.78
N GLU A 76 6.36 -5.19 15.29
CA GLU A 76 6.79 -6.10 14.22
C GLU A 76 6.61 -7.57 14.61
N LYS A 77 6.94 -7.92 15.86
CA LYS A 77 6.74 -9.27 16.42
C LYS A 77 5.27 -9.69 16.40
N LYS A 78 4.31 -8.75 16.49
CA LYS A 78 2.88 -9.05 16.49
C LYS A 78 2.29 -9.23 15.08
N ILE A 79 3.03 -8.94 14.03
CA ILE A 79 2.53 -9.12 12.66
C ILE A 79 2.56 -10.60 12.29
N TYR A 80 1.39 -11.19 12.06
CA TYR A 80 1.25 -12.54 11.51
C TYR A 80 1.63 -12.58 10.04
N ALA A 81 1.11 -11.64 9.26
CA ALA A 81 1.34 -11.56 7.83
C ALA A 81 1.25 -10.12 7.32
N THR A 82 1.89 -9.85 6.19
CA THR A 82 1.78 -8.60 5.46
C THR A 82 1.40 -8.90 4.01
N GLY A 83 0.24 -8.41 3.60
CA GLY A 83 -0.26 -8.47 2.24
C GLY A 83 -0.12 -7.15 1.52
N VAL A 84 0.14 -7.20 0.21
CA VAL A 84 0.01 -6.07 -0.70
C VAL A 84 -0.95 -6.46 -1.80
N SER A 85 -1.88 -5.57 -2.11
CA SER A 85 -2.88 -5.77 -3.16
C SER A 85 -2.87 -4.59 -4.12
N LYS A 86 -2.97 -4.88 -5.42
CA LYS A 86 -2.84 -3.93 -6.53
C LYS A 86 -4.19 -3.82 -7.22
N TYR A 87 -4.76 -2.61 -7.30
CA TYR A 87 -6.10 -2.35 -7.83
C TYR A 87 -6.06 -1.35 -8.96
N VAL A 88 -6.94 -1.55 -9.96
CA VAL A 88 -7.20 -0.59 -11.04
C VAL A 88 -8.62 -0.05 -10.91
N PHE A 89 -8.77 1.27 -11.02
CA PHE A 89 -10.08 1.91 -11.14
C PHE A 89 -10.54 1.88 -12.59
N LYS A 90 -11.82 1.56 -12.80
CA LYS A 90 -12.41 1.39 -14.14
C LYS A 90 -13.76 2.09 -14.22
N ILE A 91 -14.00 2.74 -15.35
CA ILE A 91 -15.34 3.15 -15.80
C ILE A 91 -15.56 2.47 -17.16
N GLY A 92 -16.34 1.39 -17.16
CA GLY A 92 -16.43 0.49 -18.31
C GLY A 92 -15.05 -0.07 -18.70
N ARG A 93 -14.62 0.18 -19.94
CA ARG A 93 -13.29 -0.23 -20.43
C ARG A 93 -12.17 0.76 -20.09
N LEU A 94 -12.52 1.99 -19.68
CA LEU A 94 -11.55 3.05 -19.40
C LEU A 94 -10.88 2.82 -18.04
N THR A 95 -9.55 2.96 -18.01
CA THR A 95 -8.78 3.02 -16.76
C THR A 95 -8.80 4.42 -16.21
N VAL A 96 -9.20 4.55 -14.94
CA VAL A 96 -9.18 5.82 -14.21
C VAL A 96 -7.92 5.89 -13.36
N HIS A 97 -7.24 7.04 -13.41
CA HIS A 97 -6.08 7.29 -12.58
C HIS A 97 -6.47 7.26 -11.08
N PRO A 98 -5.71 6.57 -10.19
CA PRO A 98 -6.05 6.50 -8.78
C PRO A 98 -6.26 7.86 -8.10
N ALA A 99 -5.43 8.84 -8.42
CA ALA A 99 -5.57 10.17 -7.82
C ALA A 99 -6.87 10.88 -8.23
N VAL A 100 -7.42 10.64 -9.44
CA VAL A 100 -8.74 11.19 -9.81
C VAL A 100 -9.81 10.63 -8.87
N ALA A 101 -9.82 9.31 -8.66
CA ALA A 101 -10.82 8.70 -7.79
C ALA A 101 -10.72 9.19 -6.34
N LEU A 102 -9.49 9.41 -5.84
CA LEU A 102 -9.27 9.90 -4.48
C LEU A 102 -9.58 11.39 -4.33
N GLU A 103 -9.23 12.22 -5.31
CA GLU A 103 -9.50 13.67 -5.32
C GLU A 103 -10.99 13.97 -5.42
N GLU A 104 -11.72 13.28 -6.31
CA GLU A 104 -13.18 13.36 -6.43
C GLU A 104 -13.91 12.84 -5.18
N SER A 105 -13.22 12.06 -4.34
CA SER A 105 -13.72 11.59 -3.04
C SER A 105 -13.32 12.48 -1.86
N GLU A 106 -12.68 13.63 -2.13
CA GLU A 106 -12.13 14.55 -1.12
C GLU A 106 -11.10 13.87 -0.17
N LEU A 107 -10.45 12.80 -0.64
CA LEU A 107 -9.45 12.05 0.13
C LEU A 107 -8.01 12.50 -0.14
N LEU A 108 -7.82 13.45 -1.05
CA LEU A 108 -6.53 14.09 -1.31
C LEU A 108 -6.62 15.59 -1.06
N PRO A 109 -5.60 16.20 -0.44
CA PRO A 109 -5.51 17.65 -0.37
C PRO A 109 -5.26 18.23 -1.76
N HIS A 110 -5.64 19.49 -1.95
CA HIS A 110 -5.36 20.23 -3.18
C HIS A 110 -3.85 20.31 -3.43
N ARG A 111 -3.43 19.93 -4.64
CA ARG A 111 -2.04 20.03 -5.10
C ARG A 111 -1.92 21.13 -6.17
N PRO A 112 -1.09 22.17 -5.94
CA PRO A 112 -0.83 23.22 -6.93
C PRO A 112 -0.21 22.69 -8.24
N ASP A 113 -0.25 23.52 -9.29
CA ASP A 113 0.49 23.41 -10.55
C ASP A 113 0.64 21.99 -11.14
N GLY A 114 -0.32 21.60 -11.99
CA GLY A 114 -0.33 20.28 -12.65
C GLY A 114 -0.95 19.15 -11.81
N GLY A 115 -1.30 19.43 -10.55
CA GLY A 115 -2.10 18.56 -9.70
C GLY A 115 -1.48 17.18 -9.48
N TRP A 116 -2.31 16.21 -9.11
CA TRP A 116 -1.87 14.83 -8.86
C TRP A 116 -1.57 14.02 -10.13
N GLN A 117 -1.78 14.61 -11.31
CA GLN A 117 -1.78 13.93 -12.61
C GLN A 117 -0.75 14.50 -13.59
N GLY A 118 0.04 15.49 -13.16
CA GLY A 118 1.06 16.14 -13.98
C GLY A 118 2.30 15.27 -14.20
N GLY A 119 3.25 15.79 -14.99
CA GLY A 119 4.54 15.17 -15.22
C GLY A 119 4.51 13.92 -16.13
N PRO A 120 5.69 13.36 -16.48
CA PRO A 120 5.81 12.26 -17.45
C PRO A 120 5.06 10.98 -17.03
N ASN A 121 5.11 10.67 -15.73
CA ASN A 121 4.47 9.48 -15.17
C ASN A 121 3.03 9.74 -14.70
N GLY A 122 2.52 10.96 -14.84
CA GLY A 122 1.15 11.31 -14.45
C GLY A 122 0.92 11.30 -12.93
N VAL A 123 1.95 11.59 -12.12
CA VAL A 123 1.88 11.62 -10.65
C VAL A 123 2.42 12.94 -10.06
N GLY A 124 2.44 13.99 -10.87
CA GLY A 124 3.01 15.30 -10.58
C GLY A 124 4.53 15.35 -10.72
N ASP A 125 5.13 16.41 -10.20
CA ASP A 125 6.59 16.55 -10.12
C ASP A 125 7.19 15.52 -9.15
N GLU A 126 8.05 14.64 -9.67
CA GLU A 126 8.77 13.59 -8.93
C GLU A 126 10.17 14.01 -8.49
N ASP A 127 10.68 15.12 -9.04
CA ASP A 127 12.01 15.68 -8.74
C ASP A 127 11.97 16.70 -7.60
N LEU A 128 10.77 17.16 -7.22
CA LEU A 128 10.56 18.01 -6.05
C LEU A 128 11.24 17.44 -4.79
N ASP A 129 12.02 18.29 -4.11
CA ASP A 129 12.62 17.97 -2.81
C ASP A 129 11.57 18.00 -1.68
N LEU A 130 11.50 16.91 -0.93
CA LEU A 130 10.58 16.67 0.18
C LEU A 130 11.33 16.25 1.45
N SER A 131 12.64 16.43 1.48
CA SER A 131 13.49 16.08 2.62
C SER A 131 13.19 16.93 3.86
N ASP A 132 12.73 18.17 3.67
CA ASP A 132 12.33 19.14 4.69
C ASP A 132 10.95 18.88 5.32
N VAL A 133 10.10 18.05 4.70
CA VAL A 133 8.74 17.80 5.17
C VAL A 133 8.76 17.03 6.48
N ALA A 134 8.36 17.67 7.59
CA ALA A 134 8.31 17.06 8.91
C ALA A 134 7.02 16.23 9.13
N ASP A 135 7.10 15.18 9.96
CA ASP A 135 5.95 14.38 10.39
C ASP A 135 5.29 15.02 11.62
N ASP A 136 4.78 16.23 11.46
CA ASP A 136 4.17 17.07 12.51
C ASP A 136 2.66 16.86 12.66
N GLY A 137 2.09 15.94 11.88
CA GLY A 137 0.66 15.65 11.82
C GLY A 137 -0.12 16.49 10.80
N ALA A 138 0.52 17.42 10.10
CA ALA A 138 -0.08 18.09 8.95
C ALA A 138 -0.18 17.12 7.75
N TRP A 139 -1.36 17.08 7.12
CA TRP A 139 -1.64 16.24 5.95
C TRP A 139 -1.84 17.11 4.70
N ASP A 140 -0.84 17.93 4.38
CA ASP A 140 -0.80 18.67 3.13
C ASP A 140 -0.37 17.79 1.95
N TRP A 141 -0.41 18.36 0.74
CA TRP A 141 -0.05 17.62 -0.47
C TRP A 141 1.42 17.18 -0.49
N ARG A 142 2.34 17.92 0.16
CA ARG A 142 3.77 17.57 0.24
C ARG A 142 3.97 16.33 1.10
N MET A 143 3.29 16.25 2.25
CA MET A 143 3.29 15.07 3.11
C MET A 143 2.69 13.85 2.39
N VAL A 144 1.55 14.03 1.72
CA VAL A 144 0.91 12.94 0.97
C VAL A 144 1.82 12.43 -0.15
N GLU A 145 2.46 13.33 -0.91
CA GLU A 145 3.43 12.95 -1.95
C GLU A 145 4.66 12.24 -1.36
N LYS A 146 5.20 12.72 -0.23
CA LYS A 146 6.31 12.07 0.47
C LYS A 146 5.95 10.63 0.85
N ARG A 147 4.78 10.41 1.46
CA ARG A 147 4.28 9.06 1.81
C ARG A 147 4.03 8.19 0.58
N ARG A 148 3.49 8.76 -0.51
CA ARG A 148 3.31 8.07 -1.79
C ARG A 148 4.65 7.57 -2.32
N ARG A 149 5.69 8.42 -2.38
CA ARG A 149 7.04 8.05 -2.84
C ARG A 149 7.69 7.02 -1.93
N GLU A 150 7.52 7.12 -0.61
CA GLU A 150 7.97 6.09 0.35
C GLU A 150 7.34 4.72 0.04
N GLY A 151 6.02 4.68 -0.19
CA GLY A 151 5.32 3.45 -0.55
C GLY A 151 5.71 2.90 -1.93
N MET A 152 6.01 3.77 -2.90
CA MET A 152 6.43 3.36 -4.24
C MET A 152 7.73 2.54 -4.24
N LYS A 153 8.62 2.73 -3.26
CA LYS A 153 9.84 1.91 -3.11
C LYS A 153 9.54 0.40 -3.03
N TYR A 154 8.38 0.04 -2.46
CA TYR A 154 7.91 -1.34 -2.37
C TYR A 154 6.95 -1.68 -3.52
N ALA A 155 6.02 -0.78 -3.82
CA ALA A 155 5.00 -1.02 -4.85
C ALA A 155 5.63 -1.21 -6.24
N ALA A 156 6.69 -0.48 -6.59
CA ALA A 156 7.38 -0.62 -7.88
C ALA A 156 8.00 -2.01 -8.05
N ARG A 157 8.59 -2.57 -6.98
CA ARG A 157 9.15 -3.94 -7.00
C ARG A 157 8.08 -5.01 -7.15
N PHE A 158 6.92 -4.79 -6.51
CA PHE A 158 5.77 -5.67 -6.70
C PHE A 158 5.21 -5.54 -8.12
N ALA A 159 5.15 -4.33 -8.66
CA ALA A 159 4.68 -4.08 -10.02
C ALA A 159 5.59 -4.70 -11.09
N SER A 160 6.91 -4.66 -10.90
CA SER A 160 7.87 -5.27 -11.84
C SER A 160 7.79 -6.79 -11.89
N MET A 161 7.04 -7.45 -10.99
CA MET A 161 6.77 -8.88 -11.13
C MET A 161 5.88 -9.18 -12.34
N ASP A 162 5.08 -8.22 -12.82
CA ASP A 162 4.26 -8.38 -14.03
C ASP A 162 5.15 -8.62 -15.27
N ASP A 163 6.40 -8.13 -15.26
CA ASP A 163 7.35 -8.28 -16.37
C ASP A 163 7.80 -9.74 -16.54
N LEU A 164 7.65 -10.56 -15.49
CA LEU A 164 7.97 -12.00 -15.54
C LEU A 164 7.01 -12.79 -16.42
N HIS A 165 5.86 -12.23 -16.84
CA HIS A 165 4.99 -12.91 -17.80
C HIS A 165 5.71 -13.25 -19.11
N GLY A 166 6.67 -12.43 -19.53
CA GLY A 166 7.45 -12.66 -20.75
C GLY A 166 8.58 -13.69 -20.59
N TRP A 167 8.87 -14.17 -19.38
CA TRP A 167 9.99 -15.08 -19.12
C TRP A 167 9.71 -16.52 -19.56
N LEU A 168 8.45 -16.87 -19.76
CA LEU A 168 8.04 -18.16 -20.31
C LEU A 168 7.52 -17.93 -21.74
N ASP A 169 8.45 -17.80 -22.69
CA ASP A 169 8.15 -17.51 -24.10
C ASP A 169 7.90 -18.76 -24.97
N GLY A 170 8.20 -19.95 -24.42
CA GLY A 170 8.05 -21.24 -25.09
C GLY A 170 9.05 -21.50 -26.21
N ALA A 171 10.04 -20.62 -26.42
CA ALA A 171 11.00 -20.73 -27.51
C ALA A 171 11.94 -21.95 -27.36
N ASP A 172 12.15 -22.41 -26.13
CA ASP A 172 12.97 -23.57 -25.76
C ASP A 172 12.17 -24.77 -25.27
N GLY A 173 10.87 -24.84 -25.59
CA GLY A 173 10.01 -25.92 -25.14
C GLY A 173 9.55 -25.79 -23.67
N GLY A 174 9.80 -24.65 -23.03
CA GLY A 174 9.42 -24.38 -21.65
C GLY A 174 10.52 -24.65 -20.63
N ASP A 175 11.70 -25.07 -21.08
CA ASP A 175 12.89 -25.23 -20.24
C ASP A 175 13.47 -23.89 -19.78
N GLY A 176 13.13 -22.80 -20.49
CA GLY A 176 13.28 -21.41 -20.10
C GLY A 176 14.61 -20.97 -19.50
N SER A 177 14.51 -19.85 -18.78
CA SER A 177 15.48 -19.23 -17.86
C SER A 177 15.94 -20.12 -16.69
N ALA A 178 16.16 -21.42 -16.90
CA ALA A 178 16.72 -22.31 -15.91
C ALA A 178 18.01 -21.72 -15.33
N LEU A 179 18.05 -21.54 -14.01
CA LEU A 179 19.21 -20.95 -13.32
C LEU A 179 20.47 -21.81 -13.44
N ALA A 180 20.31 -23.11 -13.69
CA ALA A 180 21.39 -24.05 -13.96
C ALA A 180 20.84 -25.35 -14.58
N LYS A 181 21.70 -26.10 -15.29
CA LYS A 181 21.46 -27.49 -15.72
C LYS A 181 22.35 -28.42 -14.88
N PHE A 182 21.78 -29.45 -14.30
CA PHE A 182 22.52 -30.43 -13.47
C PHE A 182 22.47 -31.83 -14.10
N GLY A 183 23.63 -32.49 -14.16
CA GLY A 183 23.79 -33.86 -14.68
C GLY A 183 23.81 -33.93 -16.21
N GLY A 184 24.96 -34.37 -16.76
CA GLY A 184 25.17 -34.71 -18.15
C GLY A 184 25.94 -36.02 -18.25
#